data_AF-A0A2V6C7J0-F1
#
_entry.id   AF-A0A2V6C7J0-F1
#
_cell.length_a   1.000
_cell.length_b   1.000
_cell.length_c   1.000
_cell.angle_alpha   90.00
_cell.angle_beta   90.00
_cell.angle_gamma   90.00
#
_symmetry.space_group_name_H-M   'P 1'
#
loop_
_entity.id
_entity.type
_entity.pdbx_description
1 polymer ?
#
loop_
_entity_poly.entity_id
_entity_poly.type
_entity_poly.pdbx_seq_one_letter_code
_entity_poly.pdbx_strand_id
1 'polypeptide(L)'
;MSAFNENEDSVPPGAREFATTRWTIVLKAGRSDTTQARDALAKLCRVYWYPLYAYVRRQGHGPHDAQDLTQEFFARLIGKNYLGDVDREKGRFRSFLLASLKHFLANEWDKAKAVKRGGDQTFVSLNSESAETRYSLEPADTLSADKIFERRWALTLLEQVLARLREEYSATGKAALFDRLKACLTGDRSSLPYAELGRKAGLSEGAVKVAVHRLRRRYRDSLREEIANTVGSPDEVEEELRYLFAVLAG
;
A
#
# COMPACT_ATOMS: atom_id res chain seq x y z
N MET A 1 -6.75 -39.02 -24.15
CA MET A 1 -6.81 -37.54 -24.21
C MET A 1 -6.98 -37.04 -22.80
N SER A 2 -5.88 -36.77 -22.11
CA SER A 2 -5.86 -36.28 -20.73
C SER A 2 -4.96 -35.06 -20.64
N ALA A 3 -5.51 -34.03 -20.00
CA ALA A 3 -4.91 -32.98 -19.16
C ALA A 3 -3.53 -32.40 -19.52
N PHE A 4 -3.46 -31.06 -19.59
CA PHE A 4 -2.71 -30.24 -18.59
C PHE A 4 -3.28 -28.81 -18.59
N ASN A 5 -3.70 -28.39 -17.40
CA ASN A 5 -4.10 -27.04 -16.99
C ASN A 5 -2.83 -26.32 -16.47
N GLU A 6 -2.71 -24.99 -16.63
CA GLU A 6 -2.02 -24.13 -15.63
C GLU A 6 -2.15 -22.62 -15.93
N ASN A 7 -3.05 -22.01 -15.15
CA ASN A 7 -2.86 -20.78 -14.36
C ASN A 7 -2.31 -19.52 -15.05
N GLU A 8 -3.25 -18.68 -15.51
CA GLU A 8 -3.06 -17.23 -15.53
C GLU A 8 -2.87 -16.74 -14.10
N ASP A 9 -1.73 -16.09 -13.85
CA ASP A 9 -1.37 -15.38 -12.61
C ASP A 9 -2.41 -14.31 -12.25
N SER A 10 -3.48 -14.72 -11.57
CA SER A 10 -4.37 -13.82 -10.85
C SER A 10 -3.65 -13.33 -9.60
N VAL A 11 -2.96 -12.20 -9.72
CA VAL A 11 -2.57 -11.41 -8.54
C VAL A 11 -3.84 -11.20 -7.71
N PRO A 12 -3.88 -11.62 -6.43
CA PRO A 12 -5.06 -11.43 -5.62
C PRO A 12 -5.41 -9.94 -5.60
N PRO A 13 -6.70 -9.56 -5.73
CA PRO A 13 -7.14 -8.16 -5.76
C PRO A 13 -6.81 -7.38 -4.46
N GLY A 14 -6.11 -8.00 -3.51
CA GLY A 14 -5.82 -7.47 -2.19
C GLY A 14 -4.51 -6.70 -2.01
N ALA A 15 -3.65 -6.58 -3.01
CA ALA A 15 -2.42 -5.79 -2.92
C ALA A 15 -2.53 -4.38 -3.54
N ARG A 16 -3.55 -4.14 -4.37
CA ARG A 16 -3.67 -2.89 -5.16
C ARG A 16 -4.19 -1.64 -4.42
N GLU A 17 -4.61 -1.74 -3.17
CA GLU A 17 -5.42 -0.68 -2.54
C GLU A 17 -4.74 0.14 -1.44
N PHE A 18 -3.57 -0.26 -0.91
CA PHE A 18 -2.78 0.63 -0.04
C PHE A 18 -1.95 1.60 -0.89
N ALA A 19 -2.60 2.55 -1.55
CA ALA A 19 -1.83 3.53 -2.31
C ALA A 19 -0.85 4.29 -1.41
N THR A 20 0.41 4.35 -1.84
CA THR A 20 1.43 5.23 -1.26
C THR A 20 0.89 6.64 -1.21
N THR A 21 0.58 7.12 -0.01
CA THR A 21 -0.12 8.39 0.14
C THR A 21 0.86 9.53 0.10
N ARG A 22 0.81 10.28 -1.00
CA ARG A 22 1.62 11.46 -1.23
C ARG A 22 1.15 12.61 -0.33
N TRP A 23 2.07 13.38 0.24
CA TRP A 23 1.77 14.54 1.08
C TRP A 23 0.85 15.56 0.42
N THR A 24 0.94 15.71 -0.90
CA THR A 24 0.07 16.59 -1.67
C THR A 24 -1.42 16.22 -1.55
N ILE A 25 -1.75 14.95 -1.38
CA ILE A 25 -3.12 14.49 -1.17
C ILE A 25 -3.55 14.75 0.27
N VAL A 26 -2.67 14.48 1.24
CA VAL A 26 -2.93 14.71 2.68
C VAL A 26 -3.20 16.18 2.96
N LEU A 27 -2.32 17.07 2.49
CA LEU A 27 -2.46 18.52 2.68
C LEU A 27 -3.69 19.09 1.97
N LYS A 28 -4.13 18.49 0.85
CA LYS A 28 -5.39 18.85 0.20
C LYS A 28 -6.59 18.40 1.01
N ALA A 29 -6.56 17.18 1.54
CA ALA A 29 -7.66 16.63 2.35
C ALA A 29 -7.86 17.40 3.67
N GLY A 30 -6.81 17.99 4.23
CA GLY A 30 -6.90 18.85 5.42
C GLY A 30 -7.53 20.23 5.20
N ARG A 31 -7.80 20.64 3.94
CA ARG A 31 -8.45 21.92 3.63
C ARG A 31 -9.97 21.74 3.59
N SER A 32 -10.70 22.08 4.64
CA SER A 32 -12.11 21.68 4.79
C SER A 32 -13.11 22.32 3.81
N ASP A 33 -12.68 23.24 2.94
CA ASP A 33 -13.52 24.23 2.26
C ASP A 33 -13.67 24.07 0.74
N THR A 34 -13.13 23.01 0.13
CA THR A 34 -13.17 22.83 -1.35
C THR A 34 -13.63 21.45 -1.82
N THR A 35 -14.20 21.38 -3.03
CA THR A 35 -14.51 20.10 -3.71
C THR A 35 -13.27 19.21 -3.84
N GLN A 36 -12.12 19.81 -4.16
CA GLN A 36 -10.85 19.08 -4.27
C GLN A 36 -10.41 18.43 -2.95
N ALA A 37 -10.72 19.04 -1.81
CA ALA A 37 -10.42 18.46 -0.52
C ALA A 37 -11.33 17.29 -0.17
N ARG A 38 -12.61 17.36 -0.53
CA ARG A 38 -13.54 16.23 -0.39
C ARG A 38 -13.10 15.05 -1.24
N ASP A 39 -12.64 15.29 -2.47
CA ASP A 39 -12.12 14.25 -3.36
C ASP A 39 -10.82 13.64 -2.79
N ALA A 40 -9.92 14.47 -2.28
CA ALA A 40 -8.69 14.02 -1.63
C ALA A 40 -9.00 13.18 -0.38
N LEU A 41 -9.95 13.61 0.44
CA LEU A 41 -10.40 12.88 1.62
C LEU A 41 -11.04 11.54 1.26
N ALA A 42 -11.96 11.53 0.29
CA ALA A 42 -12.58 10.30 -0.19
C ALA A 42 -11.53 9.31 -0.71
N LYS A 43 -10.48 9.81 -1.38
CA LYS A 43 -9.35 9.00 -1.81
C LYS A 43 -8.57 8.42 -0.62
N LEU A 44 -8.27 9.21 0.40
CA LEU A 44 -7.61 8.72 1.62
C LEU A 44 -8.43 7.65 2.32
N CYS A 45 -9.74 7.87 2.49
CA CYS A 45 -10.63 6.89 3.11
C CYS A 45 -10.62 5.57 2.32
N ARG A 46 -10.78 5.61 0.99
CA ARG A 46 -10.75 4.38 0.17
C ARG A 46 -9.43 3.62 0.29
N VAL A 47 -8.32 4.35 0.30
CA VAL A 47 -6.97 3.76 0.38
C VAL A 47 -6.71 3.11 1.74
N TYR A 48 -7.11 3.77 2.83
CA TYR A 48 -6.77 3.33 4.18
C TYR A 48 -7.85 2.49 4.86
N TRP A 49 -9.09 2.44 4.35
CA TRP A 49 -10.17 1.71 5.00
C TRP A 49 -9.86 0.24 5.22
N TYR A 50 -9.58 -0.52 4.17
CA TYR A 50 -9.30 -1.94 4.29
C TYR A 50 -8.02 -2.26 5.12
N PRO A 51 -6.90 -1.55 4.95
CA PRO A 51 -5.70 -1.74 5.79
C PRO A 51 -5.95 -1.54 7.28
N LEU A 52 -6.72 -0.52 7.65
CA LEU A 52 -7.09 -0.28 9.05
C LEU A 52 -8.11 -1.32 9.53
N TYR A 53 -9.08 -1.69 8.70
CA TYR A 53 -10.00 -2.80 8.98
C TYR A 53 -9.27 -4.12 9.28
N ALA A 54 -8.35 -4.51 8.41
CA ALA A 54 -7.55 -5.72 8.58
C ALA A 54 -6.67 -5.65 9.84
N TYR A 55 -6.13 -4.46 10.16
CA TYR A 55 -5.43 -4.24 11.43
C TYR A 55 -6.35 -4.49 12.62
N VAL A 56 -7.57 -3.93 12.62
CA VAL A 56 -8.54 -4.11 13.71
C VAL A 56 -9.00 -5.57 13.83
N ARG A 57 -9.27 -6.27 12.71
CA ARG A 57 -9.59 -7.70 12.72
C ARG A 57 -8.50 -8.55 13.38
N ARG A 58 -7.23 -8.22 13.12
CA ARG A 58 -6.06 -8.91 13.71
C ARG A 58 -5.83 -8.59 15.18
N GLN A 59 -6.41 -7.52 15.70
CA GLN A 59 -6.46 -7.24 17.14
C GLN A 59 -7.50 -8.10 17.89
N GLY A 60 -8.23 -8.98 17.17
CA GLY A 60 -9.17 -9.93 17.75
C GLY A 60 -10.63 -9.50 17.69
N HIS A 61 -10.94 -8.35 17.08
CA HIS A 61 -12.31 -7.89 16.88
C HIS A 61 -13.02 -8.71 15.82
N GLY A 62 -14.31 -9.02 16.02
CA GLY A 62 -15.14 -9.69 15.01
C GLY A 62 -15.32 -8.85 13.73
N PRO A 63 -15.87 -9.44 12.65
CA PRO A 63 -16.10 -8.73 11.38
C PRO A 63 -16.90 -7.43 11.55
N HIS A 64 -18.06 -7.52 12.22
CA HIS A 64 -18.95 -6.38 12.46
C HIS A 64 -18.27 -5.32 13.33
N ASP A 65 -17.70 -5.71 14.47
CA ASP A 65 -16.99 -4.78 15.35
C ASP A 65 -15.84 -4.07 14.64
N ALA A 66 -15.05 -4.79 13.83
CA ALA A 66 -13.94 -4.20 13.10
C ALA A 66 -14.41 -3.21 12.03
N GLN A 67 -15.53 -3.50 11.37
CA GLN A 67 -16.14 -2.59 10.42
C GLN A 67 -16.60 -1.31 11.13
N ASP A 68 -17.36 -1.45 12.22
CA ASP A 68 -17.92 -0.34 12.97
C ASP A 68 -16.81 0.54 13.57
N LEU A 69 -15.81 -0.07 14.21
CA LEU A 69 -14.65 0.64 14.75
C LEU A 69 -13.86 1.39 13.67
N THR A 70 -13.67 0.78 12.50
CA THR A 70 -12.96 1.43 11.39
C THR A 70 -13.77 2.60 10.84
N GLN A 71 -15.08 2.44 10.68
CA GLN A 71 -15.95 3.51 10.20
C GLN A 71 -16.03 4.67 11.21
N GLU A 72 -16.21 4.37 12.49
CA GLU A 72 -16.23 5.38 13.54
C GLU A 72 -14.88 6.10 13.65
N PHE A 73 -13.76 5.40 13.49
CA PHE A 73 -12.45 6.01 13.43
C PHE A 73 -12.37 7.09 12.34
N PHE A 74 -12.79 6.76 11.10
CA PHE A 74 -12.82 7.75 10.02
C PHE A 74 -13.81 8.88 10.29
N ALA A 75 -15.00 8.57 10.82
CA ALA A 75 -15.98 9.59 11.17
C ALA A 75 -15.42 10.60 12.18
N ARG A 76 -14.68 10.15 13.19
CA ARG A 76 -14.00 11.03 14.16
C ARG A 76 -12.81 11.76 13.55
N LEU A 77 -12.00 11.09 12.75
CA LEU A 77 -10.85 11.70 12.04
C LEU A 77 -11.31 12.90 11.20
N ILE A 78 -12.43 12.75 10.50
CA ILE A 78 -13.04 13.77 9.66
C ILE A 78 -13.76 14.83 10.51
N GLY A 79 -14.63 14.39 11.43
CA GLY A 79 -15.46 15.29 12.24
C GLY A 79 -14.67 16.19 13.19
N LYS A 80 -13.48 15.76 13.63
CA LYS A 80 -12.54 16.58 14.42
C LYS A 80 -11.53 17.33 13.55
N ASN A 81 -11.59 17.20 12.23
CA ASN A 81 -10.63 17.76 11.29
C ASN A 81 -9.17 17.45 11.67
N TYR A 82 -8.88 16.25 12.17
CA TYR A 82 -7.51 15.89 12.58
C TYR A 82 -6.52 15.99 11.42
N LEU A 83 -6.99 15.87 10.18
CA LEU A 83 -6.17 16.08 8.98
C LEU A 83 -5.70 17.52 8.79
N GLY A 84 -6.40 18.51 9.36
CA GLY A 84 -5.99 19.92 9.33
C GLY A 84 -4.75 20.20 10.17
N ASP A 85 -4.50 19.40 11.22
CA ASP A 85 -3.36 19.54 12.13
C ASP A 85 -2.16 18.66 11.72
N VAL A 86 -2.32 17.87 10.65
CA VAL A 86 -1.24 17.00 10.16
C VAL A 86 -0.17 17.85 9.49
N ASP A 87 1.04 17.71 10.00
CA ASP A 87 2.24 18.38 9.51
C ASP A 87 3.19 17.36 8.91
N ARG A 88 3.67 17.63 7.69
CA ARG A 88 4.63 16.78 6.99
C ARG A 88 5.98 16.70 7.71
N GLU A 89 6.35 17.74 8.45
CA GLU A 89 7.61 17.79 9.18
C GLU A 89 7.58 16.91 10.45
N LYS A 90 6.40 16.42 10.86
CA LYS A 90 6.23 15.51 12.01
C LYS A 90 6.37 14.03 11.66
N GLY A 91 6.80 13.71 10.43
CA GLY A 91 7.00 12.35 9.94
C GLY A 91 5.92 11.93 8.95
N ARG A 92 5.77 10.62 8.70
CA ARG A 92 4.93 10.08 7.62
C ARG A 92 3.45 10.00 8.00
N PHE A 93 2.57 10.27 7.04
CA PHE A 93 1.12 10.13 7.25
C PHE A 93 0.70 8.72 7.67
N ARG A 94 1.34 7.66 7.14
CA ARG A 94 1.07 6.26 7.53
C ARG A 94 1.27 6.04 9.03
N SER A 95 2.35 6.59 9.59
CA SER A 95 2.72 6.45 10.99
C SER A 95 1.74 7.24 11.88
N PHE A 96 1.39 8.46 11.48
CA PHE A 96 0.34 9.25 12.13
C PHE A 96 -0.98 8.47 12.18
N LEU A 97 -1.46 7.97 11.04
CA LEU A 97 -2.76 7.32 10.94
C LEU A 97 -2.84 6.05 11.80
N LEU A 98 -1.79 5.23 11.78
CA LEU A 98 -1.72 4.03 12.61
C LEU A 98 -1.66 4.37 14.10
N ALA A 99 -0.89 5.38 14.50
CA ALA A 99 -0.85 5.86 15.88
C ALA A 99 -2.22 6.39 16.33
N SER A 100 -2.88 7.21 15.50
CA SER A 100 -4.23 7.71 15.76
C SER A 100 -5.25 6.58 15.91
N LEU A 101 -5.18 5.54 15.07
CA LEU A 101 -6.06 4.37 15.20
C LEU A 101 -5.82 3.65 16.52
N LYS A 102 -4.56 3.42 16.92
CA LYS A 102 -4.23 2.77 18.20
C LYS A 102 -4.78 3.55 19.39
N HIS A 103 -4.60 4.87 19.40
CA HIS A 103 -5.17 5.73 20.44
C HIS A 103 -6.70 5.68 20.46
N PHE A 104 -7.33 5.68 19.28
CA PHE A 104 -8.79 5.51 19.18
C PHE A 104 -9.25 4.17 19.76
N LEU A 105 -8.63 3.05 19.38
CA LEU A 105 -9.01 1.73 19.87
C LEU A 105 -8.80 1.58 21.38
N ALA A 106 -7.71 2.13 21.93
CA ALA A 106 -7.48 2.14 23.37
C ALA A 106 -8.59 2.91 24.11
N ASN A 107 -8.96 4.10 23.60
CA ASN A 107 -10.05 4.89 24.16
C ASN A 107 -11.40 4.18 24.07
N GLU A 108 -11.69 3.47 22.98
CA GLU A 108 -12.93 2.70 22.84
C GLU A 108 -12.96 1.47 23.75
N TRP A 109 -11.81 0.83 24.00
CA TRP A 109 -11.72 -0.25 24.98
C TRP A 109 -11.96 0.25 26.40
N ASP A 110 -11.39 1.41 26.76
CA ASP A 110 -11.61 2.05 28.06
C ASP A 110 -13.08 2.49 28.23
N LYS A 111 -13.70 3.03 27.18
CA LYS A 111 -15.13 3.39 27.17
C LYS A 111 -16.05 2.17 27.21
N ALA A 112 -15.77 1.10 26.47
CA ALA A 112 -16.58 -0.12 26.50
C ALA A 112 -16.55 -0.80 27.88
N LYS A 113 -15.42 -0.70 28.59
CA LYS A 113 -15.30 -1.11 29.99
C LYS A 113 -16.03 -0.18 30.96
N ALA A 114 -16.09 1.12 30.66
CA ALA A 114 -16.72 2.13 31.50
C ALA A 114 -18.24 2.30 31.23
N VAL A 115 -18.72 1.99 30.03
CA VAL A 115 -20.03 2.39 29.51
C VAL A 115 -20.67 1.23 28.74
N LYS A 116 -21.35 0.35 29.46
CA LYS A 116 -22.51 -0.33 28.87
C LYS A 116 -23.59 0.73 28.62
N ARG A 117 -23.72 1.18 27.36
CA ARG A 117 -24.95 1.63 26.64
C ARG A 117 -24.76 2.92 25.83
N GLY A 118 -25.08 2.82 24.53
CA GLY A 118 -25.84 3.81 23.77
C GLY A 118 -25.02 4.77 22.92
N GLY A 119 -25.20 4.72 21.59
CA GLY A 119 -24.74 5.79 20.71
C GLY A 119 -24.91 5.50 19.22
N ASP A 120 -26.01 6.01 18.67
CA ASP A 120 -26.48 5.93 17.28
C ASP A 120 -25.55 6.73 16.32
N GLN A 121 -25.05 6.10 15.25
CA GLN A 121 -24.36 6.78 14.15
C GLN A 121 -24.87 6.24 12.81
N THR A 122 -25.17 7.15 11.89
CA THR A 122 -25.64 6.83 10.53
C THR A 122 -24.48 6.36 9.67
N PHE A 123 -24.52 5.09 9.27
CA PHE A 123 -23.45 4.38 8.58
C PHE A 123 -23.32 4.76 7.11
N VAL A 124 -22.07 4.98 6.65
CA VAL A 124 -21.73 4.97 5.22
C VAL A 124 -21.14 3.60 4.90
N SER A 125 -21.88 2.79 4.14
CA SER A 125 -21.45 1.45 3.75
C SER A 125 -20.29 1.53 2.75
N LEU A 126 -19.08 1.23 3.22
CA LEU A 126 -17.92 0.95 2.37
C LEU A 126 -17.78 -0.59 2.29
N ASN A 127 -18.21 -1.18 1.17
CA ASN A 127 -18.12 -2.60 0.75
C ASN A 127 -17.61 -3.63 1.79
N SER A 128 -18.49 -4.04 2.71
CA SER A 128 -18.19 -5.02 3.77
C SER A 128 -18.00 -6.46 3.25
N GLU A 129 -18.82 -6.91 2.31
CA GLU A 129 -18.82 -8.32 1.86
C GLU A 129 -17.53 -8.73 1.13
N SER A 130 -16.87 -7.80 0.42
CA SER A 130 -15.58 -8.08 -0.21
C SER A 130 -14.41 -8.12 0.80
N ALA A 131 -14.55 -7.45 1.94
CA ALA A 131 -13.48 -7.28 2.91
C ALA A 131 -13.20 -8.58 3.67
N GLU A 132 -14.23 -9.30 4.11
CA GLU A 132 -14.04 -10.57 4.83
C GLU A 132 -13.55 -11.70 3.92
N THR A 133 -14.01 -11.74 2.67
CA THR A 133 -13.48 -12.68 1.68
C THR A 133 -11.98 -12.41 1.48
N ARG A 134 -11.61 -11.14 1.33
CA ARG A 134 -10.20 -10.74 1.20
C ARG A 134 -9.38 -11.05 2.44
N TYR A 135 -9.91 -10.79 3.63
CA TYR A 135 -9.24 -11.06 4.90
C TYR A 135 -9.01 -12.56 5.12
N SER A 136 -9.99 -13.39 4.79
CA SER A 136 -9.91 -14.85 4.91
C SER A 136 -8.89 -15.47 3.96
N LEU A 137 -8.58 -14.80 2.85
CA LEU A 137 -7.53 -15.19 1.90
C LEU A 137 -6.13 -14.70 2.31
N GLU A 138 -6.03 -13.87 3.35
CA GLU A 138 -4.73 -13.45 3.86
C GLU A 138 -4.06 -14.62 4.61
N PRO A 139 -2.75 -14.85 4.42
CA PRO A 139 -2.03 -15.84 5.20
C PRO A 139 -2.21 -15.59 6.70
N ALA A 140 -2.31 -16.68 7.47
CA ALA A 140 -2.19 -16.67 8.91
C ALA A 140 -0.71 -16.40 9.27
N ASP A 141 -0.29 -15.16 9.08
CA ASP A 141 1.07 -14.70 9.33
C ASP A 141 1.33 -14.67 10.85
N THR A 142 2.51 -15.11 11.29
CA THR A 142 2.94 -15.03 12.71
C THR A 142 3.35 -13.62 13.13
N LEU A 143 3.25 -12.67 12.21
CA LEU A 143 3.62 -11.28 12.38
C LEU A 143 2.54 -10.50 13.16
N SER A 144 2.97 -9.48 13.92
CA SER A 144 2.05 -8.55 14.57
C SER A 144 1.25 -7.74 13.55
N ALA A 145 0.07 -7.25 13.94
CA ALA A 145 -0.78 -6.41 13.09
C ALA A 145 -0.03 -5.17 12.53
N ASP A 146 0.86 -4.58 13.33
CA ASP A 146 1.79 -3.52 12.90
C ASP A 146 2.65 -3.94 11.71
N LYS A 147 3.35 -5.07 11.82
CA LYS A 147 4.25 -5.55 10.76
C LYS A 147 3.47 -5.85 9.48
N ILE A 148 2.26 -6.38 9.59
CA ILE A 148 1.41 -6.68 8.44
C ILE A 148 0.91 -5.39 7.76
N PHE A 149 0.53 -4.39 8.55
CA PHE A 149 0.16 -3.07 8.03
C PHE A 149 1.33 -2.45 7.23
N GLU A 150 2.53 -2.49 7.80
CA GLU A 150 3.73 -1.98 7.16
C GLU A 150 4.17 -2.81 5.94
N ARG A 151 4.03 -4.13 5.99
CA ARG A 151 4.32 -5.01 4.85
C ARG A 151 3.37 -4.75 3.69
N ARG A 152 2.09 -4.55 3.97
CA ARG A 152 1.10 -4.15 2.96
C ARG A 152 1.46 -2.80 2.33
N TRP A 153 1.94 -1.85 3.11
CA TRP A 153 2.48 -0.60 2.57
C TRP A 153 3.62 -0.86 1.60
N ALA A 154 4.65 -1.59 2.04
CA ALA A 154 5.83 -1.85 1.23
C ALA A 154 5.46 -2.53 -0.09
N LEU A 155 4.63 -3.58 -0.05
CA LEU A 155 4.19 -4.29 -1.26
C LEU A 155 3.44 -3.38 -2.23
N THR A 156 2.51 -2.56 -1.74
CA THR A 156 1.72 -1.70 -2.62
C THR A 156 2.55 -0.59 -3.23
N LEU A 157 3.54 -0.06 -2.50
CA LEU A 157 4.50 0.90 -3.02
C LEU A 157 5.33 0.28 -4.15
N LEU A 158 5.82 -0.95 -3.97
CA LEU A 158 6.54 -1.67 -5.03
C LEU A 158 5.66 -1.92 -6.27
N GLU A 159 4.41 -2.31 -6.08
CA GLU A 159 3.46 -2.50 -7.19
C GLU A 159 3.22 -1.21 -7.97
N GLN A 160 3.06 -0.07 -7.28
CA GLN A 160 2.91 1.23 -7.93
C GLN A 160 4.14 1.62 -8.75
N VAL A 161 5.34 1.42 -8.19
CA VAL A 161 6.61 1.66 -8.91
C VAL A 161 6.71 0.77 -10.15
N LEU A 162 6.37 -0.51 -10.04
CA LEU A 162 6.36 -1.44 -11.18
C LEU A 162 5.32 -1.05 -12.23
N ALA A 163 4.12 -0.64 -11.83
CA ALA A 163 3.07 -0.18 -12.74
C ALA A 163 3.51 1.07 -13.51
N ARG A 164 4.08 2.07 -12.83
CA ARG A 164 4.61 3.28 -13.46
C ARG A 164 5.73 2.98 -14.45
N LEU A 165 6.66 2.08 -14.10
CA LEU A 165 7.71 1.66 -15.04
C LEU A 165 7.14 0.94 -16.25
N ARG A 166 6.11 0.10 -16.07
CA ARG A 166 5.41 -0.54 -17.19
C ARG A 166 4.83 0.51 -18.13
N GLU A 167 4.18 1.54 -17.60
CA GLU A 167 3.62 2.65 -18.39
C GLU A 167 4.71 3.39 -19.17
N GLU A 168 5.84 3.73 -18.54
CA GLU A 168 6.98 4.37 -19.21
C GLU A 168 7.52 3.53 -20.38
N TYR A 169 7.66 2.22 -20.19
CA TYR A 169 8.08 1.32 -21.26
C TYR A 169 7.01 1.18 -22.35
N SER A 170 5.73 1.15 -21.97
CA SER A 170 4.61 1.05 -22.91
C SER A 170 4.53 2.27 -23.82
N ALA A 171 4.75 3.47 -23.27
CA ALA A 171 4.79 4.72 -24.04
C ALA A 171 5.87 4.74 -25.14
N THR A 172 6.91 3.91 -25.01
CA THR A 172 7.97 3.75 -26.02
C THR A 172 7.85 2.48 -26.86
N GLY A 173 6.71 1.78 -26.78
CA GLY A 173 6.47 0.52 -27.50
C GLY A 173 7.21 -0.69 -26.94
N LYS A 174 7.73 -0.59 -25.71
CA LYS A 174 8.61 -1.60 -25.08
C LYS A 174 7.94 -2.37 -23.93
N ALA A 175 6.61 -2.41 -23.88
CA ALA A 175 5.85 -3.13 -22.85
C ALA A 175 6.26 -4.61 -22.75
N ALA A 176 6.37 -5.30 -23.89
CA ALA A 176 6.78 -6.71 -23.95
C ALA A 176 8.22 -6.93 -23.47
N LEU A 177 9.11 -5.96 -23.68
CA LEU A 177 10.47 -6.01 -23.16
C LEU A 177 10.47 -5.85 -21.63
N PHE A 178 9.68 -4.91 -21.10
CA PHE A 178 9.51 -4.76 -19.66
C PHE A 178 9.01 -6.04 -19.01
N ASP A 179 7.97 -6.67 -19.56
CA ASP A 179 7.39 -7.90 -19.02
C ASP A 179 8.39 -9.06 -18.93
N ARG A 180 9.30 -9.15 -19.90
CA ARG A 180 10.36 -10.16 -19.89
C ARG A 180 11.47 -9.85 -18.89
N LEU A 181 11.79 -8.57 -18.69
CA LEU A 181 12.90 -8.14 -17.84
C LEU A 181 12.50 -7.86 -16.38
N LYS A 182 11.21 -7.69 -16.06
CA LYS A 182 10.75 -7.34 -14.70
C LYS A 182 11.16 -8.37 -13.65
N ALA A 183 11.22 -9.66 -14.01
CA ALA A 183 11.70 -10.73 -13.13
C ALA A 183 13.18 -10.55 -12.72
N CYS A 184 13.98 -9.83 -13.51
CA CYS A 184 15.36 -9.51 -13.17
C CYS A 184 15.50 -8.42 -12.08
N LEU A 185 14.40 -7.81 -11.65
CA LEU A 185 14.39 -6.84 -10.53
C LEU A 185 14.43 -7.53 -9.17
N THR A 186 13.83 -8.71 -9.04
CA THR A 186 13.68 -9.46 -7.78
C THR A 186 14.63 -10.66 -7.67
N GLY A 187 15.20 -11.13 -8.78
CA GLY A 187 16.10 -12.29 -8.80
C GLY A 187 17.55 -11.98 -8.43
N ASP A 188 18.22 -12.97 -7.83
CA ASP A 188 19.66 -12.96 -7.60
C ASP A 188 20.43 -12.78 -8.92
N ARG A 189 21.46 -11.92 -8.92
CA ARG A 189 22.21 -11.55 -10.13
C ARG A 189 22.90 -12.74 -10.78
N SER A 190 23.19 -13.77 -9.98
CA SER A 190 23.92 -14.99 -10.33
C SER A 190 23.10 -15.99 -11.14
N SER A 191 21.77 -15.96 -11.05
CA SER A 191 20.88 -17.00 -11.60
C SER A 191 20.05 -16.55 -12.80
N LEU A 192 20.26 -15.32 -13.29
CA LEU A 192 19.43 -14.76 -14.38
C LEU A 192 19.88 -15.27 -15.76
N PRO A 193 18.99 -15.93 -16.54
CA PRO A 193 19.34 -16.51 -17.83
C PRO A 193 19.33 -15.44 -18.94
N TYR A 194 20.29 -14.50 -18.92
CA TYR A 194 20.36 -13.38 -19.88
C TYR A 194 20.41 -13.83 -21.34
N ALA A 195 21.05 -14.98 -21.62
CA ALA A 195 21.10 -15.55 -22.97
C ALA A 195 19.71 -16.06 -23.43
N GLU A 196 18.93 -16.66 -22.54
CA GLU A 196 17.57 -17.11 -22.86
C GLU A 196 16.60 -15.94 -23.01
N LEU A 197 16.71 -14.95 -22.12
CA LEU A 197 15.96 -13.69 -22.21
C LEU A 197 16.27 -12.96 -23.53
N GLY A 198 17.53 -12.99 -23.97
CA GLY A 198 17.96 -12.42 -25.25
C GLY A 198 17.31 -13.10 -26.44
N ARG A 199 17.37 -14.44 -26.50
CA ARG A 199 16.68 -15.22 -27.55
C ARG A 199 15.19 -14.92 -27.60
N LYS A 200 14.52 -14.90 -26.44
CA LYS A 200 13.09 -14.62 -26.34
C LYS A 200 12.71 -13.18 -26.69
N ALA A 201 13.64 -12.23 -26.56
CA ALA A 201 13.42 -10.80 -26.83
C ALA A 201 13.97 -10.33 -28.20
N GLY A 202 14.64 -11.20 -28.97
CA GLY A 202 15.33 -10.82 -30.21
C GLY A 202 16.56 -9.93 -29.96
N LEU A 203 17.18 -10.04 -28.79
CA LEU A 203 18.32 -9.21 -28.36
C LEU A 203 19.57 -10.07 -28.16
N SER A 204 20.74 -9.48 -28.39
CA SER A 204 22.01 -10.08 -27.96
C SER A 204 22.09 -10.10 -26.43
N GLU A 205 22.85 -11.05 -25.88
CA GLU A 205 23.07 -11.11 -24.42
C GLU A 205 23.64 -9.80 -23.86
N GLY A 206 24.55 -9.15 -24.60
CA GLY A 206 25.07 -7.83 -24.23
C GLY A 206 24.00 -6.75 -24.19
N ALA A 207 23.08 -6.74 -25.17
CA ALA A 207 21.96 -5.81 -25.19
C ALA A 207 20.99 -6.05 -24.02
N VAL A 208 20.75 -7.31 -23.63
CA VAL A 208 19.96 -7.66 -22.45
C VAL A 208 20.62 -7.15 -21.17
N LYS A 209 21.92 -7.36 -20.98
CA LYS A 209 22.66 -6.86 -19.80
C LYS A 209 22.53 -5.34 -19.66
N VAL A 210 22.67 -4.60 -20.76
CA VAL A 210 22.49 -3.14 -20.77
C VAL A 210 21.04 -2.75 -20.45
N ALA A 211 20.05 -3.45 -21.03
CA ALA A 211 18.63 -3.19 -20.76
C ALA A 211 18.27 -3.43 -19.30
N VAL A 212 18.74 -4.53 -18.69
CA VAL A 212 18.54 -4.84 -17.27
C VAL A 212 19.21 -3.81 -16.38
N HIS A 213 20.43 -3.36 -16.71
CA HIS A 213 21.09 -2.30 -15.97
C HIS A 213 20.29 -1.00 -15.98
N ARG A 214 19.78 -0.59 -17.16
CA ARG A 214 18.92 0.60 -17.30
C ARG A 214 17.61 0.46 -16.53
N LEU A 215 16.97 -0.71 -16.62
CA LEU A 215 15.73 -1.00 -15.90
C LEU A 215 15.93 -0.91 -14.38
N ARG A 216 17.00 -1.52 -13.84
CA ARG A 216 17.34 -1.46 -12.40
C ARG A 216 17.63 -0.04 -11.93
N ARG A 217 18.36 0.74 -12.73
CA ARG A 217 18.61 2.16 -12.44
C ARG A 217 17.29 2.92 -12.36
N ARG A 218 16.46 2.83 -13.40
CA ARG A 218 15.17 3.53 -13.43
C ARG A 218 14.25 3.07 -12.31
N TYR A 219 14.21 1.79 -11.99
CA TYR A 219 13.46 1.27 -10.85
C TYR A 219 13.88 1.90 -9.52
N ARG A 220 15.19 2.01 -9.25
CA ARG A 220 15.67 2.69 -8.05
C ARG A 220 15.30 4.17 -8.03
N ASP A 221 15.43 4.85 -9.17
CA ASP A 221 15.08 6.26 -9.28
C ASP A 221 13.58 6.47 -9.03
N SER A 222 12.72 5.68 -9.67
CA SER A 222 11.26 5.72 -9.44
C SER A 222 10.88 5.37 -8.00
N LEU A 223 11.54 4.40 -7.38
CA LEU A 223 11.31 4.04 -5.98
C LEU A 223 11.64 5.19 -5.03
N ARG A 224 12.77 5.87 -5.27
CA ARG A 224 13.17 7.08 -4.53
C ARG A 224 12.19 8.23 -4.73
N GLU A 225 11.76 8.46 -5.96
CA GLU A 225 10.77 9.49 -6.29
C GLU A 225 9.46 9.25 -5.54
N GLU A 226 8.94 8.02 -5.52
CA GLU A 226 7.70 7.70 -4.81
C GLU A 226 7.84 7.86 -3.29
N ILE A 227 8.94 7.37 -2.70
CA ILE A 227 9.22 7.55 -1.27
C ILE A 227 9.35 9.03 -0.89
N ALA A 228 10.05 9.83 -1.71
CA ALA A 228 10.22 11.26 -1.49
C ALA A 228 8.87 12.01 -1.42
N ASN A 229 7.82 11.49 -2.07
CA ASN A 229 6.49 12.08 -1.98
C ASN A 229 5.75 11.77 -0.66
N THR A 230 6.27 10.87 0.17
CA THR A 230 5.62 10.39 1.41
C THR A 230 6.31 10.83 2.70
N VAL A 231 7.56 11.27 2.59
CA VAL A 231 8.37 11.75 3.70
C VAL A 231 8.27 13.28 3.80
N GLY A 232 8.60 13.83 4.97
CA GLY A 232 8.54 15.27 5.22
C GLY A 232 9.69 16.01 4.53
N SER A 233 10.88 15.39 4.57
CA SER A 233 12.13 15.94 4.05
C SER A 233 12.87 14.95 3.12
N PRO A 234 13.60 15.44 2.09
CA PRO A 234 14.45 14.60 1.23
C PRO A 234 15.48 13.76 2.00
N ASP A 235 15.95 14.20 3.16
CA ASP A 235 16.97 13.50 3.95
C ASP A 235 16.45 12.18 4.56
N GLU A 236 15.13 12.05 4.70
CA GLU A 236 14.47 10.86 5.23
C GLU A 236 14.36 9.72 4.20
N VAL A 237 14.60 9.99 2.91
CA VAL A 237 14.39 9.04 1.81
C VAL A 237 15.25 7.77 1.97
N GLU A 238 16.51 7.91 2.38
CA GLU A 238 17.42 6.77 2.55
C GLU A 238 17.05 5.91 3.76
N GLU A 239 16.55 6.54 4.81
CA GLU A 239 16.05 5.81 5.98
C GLU A 239 14.78 5.04 5.63
N GLU A 240 13.84 5.68 4.95
CA GLU A 240 12.59 5.07 4.54
C GLU A 240 12.80 3.92 3.55
N LEU A 241 13.77 4.04 2.63
CA LEU A 241 14.21 2.94 1.76
C LEU A 241 14.75 1.75 2.55
N ARG A 242 15.62 1.98 3.53
CA ARG A 242 16.15 0.91 4.39
C ARG A 242 15.03 0.23 5.17
N TYR A 243 14.10 1.03 5.69
CA TYR A 243 12.93 0.53 6.41
C TYR A 243 12.03 -0.33 5.51
N LEU A 244 11.77 0.10 4.27
CA LEU A 244 11.00 -0.67 3.29
C LEU A 244 11.58 -2.07 3.07
N PHE A 245 12.90 -2.18 2.86
CA PHE A 245 13.53 -3.49 2.68
C PHE A 245 13.55 -4.32 3.96
N ALA A 246 13.72 -3.69 5.13
CA ALA A 246 13.68 -4.38 6.42
C ALA A 246 12.30 -5.00 6.69
N VAL A 247 11.21 -4.30 6.34
CA VAL A 247 9.84 -4.80 6.49
C VAL A 247 9.54 -5.97 5.55
N LEU A 248 10.13 -5.99 4.34
CA LEU A 248 9.95 -7.08 3.38
C LEU A 248 10.83 -8.31 3.66
N ALA A 249 11.98 -8.11 4.31
CA ALA A 249 12.87 -9.18 4.72
C ALA A 249 12.42 -9.90 6.00
N GLY A 250 11.47 -9.31 6.73
CA GLY A 250 10.91 -9.81 7.98
C GLY A 250 9.72 -10.75 7.80
#